data_AF-A0A3D4ETA4-F1
#
_entry.id   AF-A0A3D4ETA4-F1
#
_cell.length_a   1.000
_cell.length_b   1.000
_cell.length_c   1.000
_cell.angle_alpha   90.00
_cell.angle_beta   90.00
_cell.angle_gamma   90.00
#
_symmetry.space_group_name_H-M   'P 1'
#
loop_
_entity.id
_entity.type
_entity.pdbx_description
1 polymer ?
#
loop_
_entity_poly.entity_id
_entity_poly.type
_entity_poly.pdbx_seq_one_letter_code
_entity_poly.pdbx_strand_id
1 'polypeptide(L)' 'DQWEVYVIKYGPAGALEWEATYEAEEGDWAGEDLALTQDGGVIIAVDNSQFGFLKLPSF' A
#
# COMPACT_ATOMS: atom_id res chain seq x y z
N ASP A 1 18.61 -7.19 1.69
CA ASP A 1 17.47 -6.42 2.22
C ASP A 1 16.40 -6.43 1.17
N GLN A 2 15.16 -6.75 1.54
CA GLN A 2 14.01 -6.74 0.64
C GLN A 2 13.03 -5.69 1.14
N TRP A 3 12.51 -4.85 0.25
CA TRP A 3 11.56 -3.81 0.58
C TRP A 3 10.15 -4.30 0.30
N GLU A 4 9.22 -3.94 1.17
CA GLU A 4 7.82 -4.35 1.11
C GLU A 4 6.92 -3.12 1.33
N VAL A 5 5.72 -3.16 0.76
CA VAL A 5 4.71 -2.12 0.97
C VAL A 5 3.92 -2.49 2.22
N TYR A 6 4.17 -1.77 3.31
CA TYR A 6 3.37 -1.88 4.53
C TYR A 6 2.31 -0.78 4.57
N VAL A 7 1.04 -1.18 4.65
CA VAL A 7 -0.12 -0.26 4.64
C VAL A 7 -0.87 -0.38 5.96
N ILE A 8 -1.15 0.78 6.57
CA ILE A 8 -1.84 0.87 7.86
C ILE A 8 -3.03 1.80 7.71
N LYS A 9 -4.20 1.34 8.18
CA LYS A 9 -5.40 2.17 8.30
C LYS A 9 -5.70 2.47 9.77
N TYR A 10 -5.85 3.75 10.07
CA TYR A 10 -6.35 4.22 11.35
C TYR A 10 -7.77 4.77 11.20
N GLY A 11 -8.59 4.52 12.21
CA GLY A 11 -9.90 5.15 12.37
C GLY A 11 -9.78 6.61 12.80
N PRO A 12 -10.90 7.35 12.82
CA PRO A 12 -10.91 8.80 13.09
C PRO A 12 -10.43 9.18 14.50
N ALA A 13 -10.42 8.24 15.44
CA ALA A 13 -9.89 8.42 16.80
C ALA A 13 -8.41 8.00 16.94
N GLY A 14 -7.74 7.63 15.84
CA GLY A 14 -6.37 7.12 15.85
C GLY A 14 -6.25 5.65 16.26
N ALA A 15 -7.35 4.92 16.39
CA ALA A 15 -7.34 3.48 16.63
C ALA A 15 -6.92 2.74 15.35
N LEU A 16 -6.06 1.74 15.46
CA LEU A 16 -5.72 0.85 14.34
C LEU A 16 -6.97 0.08 13.90
N GLU A 17 -7.34 0.18 12.62
CA GLU A 17 -8.43 -0.60 12.03
C GLU A 17 -7.91 -1.88 11.39
N TRP A 18 -6.86 -1.76 10.56
CA TRP A 18 -6.18 -2.90 9.95
C TRP A 18 -4.77 -2.50 9.48
N GLU A 19 -3.95 -3.51 9.29
CA GLU A 19 -2.63 -3.41 8.66
C GLU A 19 -2.40 -4.60 7.72
N ALA A 20 -1.65 -4.39 6.64
CA ALA A 20 -1.28 -5.43 5.70
C ALA A 20 0.06 -5.12 5.05
N THR A 21 0.82 -6.16 4.76
CA THR A 21 2.08 -6.09 4.02
C THR A 21 1.91 -6.72 2.65
N TYR A 22 2.41 -6.05 1.61
CA TYR A 22 2.38 -6.50 0.23
C TYR A 22 3.81 -6.59 -0.29
N GLU A 23 4.14 -7.76 -0.80
CA GLU A 23 5.48 -8.14 -1.25
C GLU A 23 5.42 -8.76 -2.65
N ALA A 24 6.56 -8.83 -3.32
CA ALA A 24 6.73 -9.66 -4.50
C ALA A 24 7.55 -10.90 -4.19
N GLU A 25 7.33 -11.96 -4.97
CA GLU A 25 8.13 -13.19 -4.90
C GLU A 25 9.63 -12.90 -5.11
N GLU A 26 9.97 -11.90 -5.94
CA GLU A 26 11.34 -11.44 -6.18
C GLU A 26 11.42 -9.90 -6.29
N GLY A 27 12.50 -9.34 -5.75
CA GLY A 27 12.82 -7.91 -5.85
C GLY A 27 12.19 -7.03 -4.75
N ASP A 28 12.62 -5.78 -4.72
CA ASP A 28 12.11 -4.77 -3.78
C ASP A 28 10.77 -4.22 -4.26
N TRP A 29 9.82 -4.02 -3.34
CA TRP A 29 8.56 -3.31 -3.54
C TRP A 29 8.48 -2.14 -2.55
N ALA A 30 9.12 -1.02 -2.89
CA ALA A 30 9.06 0.17 -2.06
C ALA A 30 7.78 0.96 -2.36
N GLY A 31 7.03 1.34 -1.33
CA GLY A 31 5.87 2.23 -1.45
C GLY A 31 6.30 3.69 -1.48
N GLU A 32 5.97 4.41 -2.55
CA GLU A 32 6.44 5.77 -2.82
C GLU A 32 5.41 6.85 -2.50
N ASP A 33 4.14 6.63 -2.86
CA ASP A 33 3.02 7.55 -2.60
C ASP A 33 1.69 6.79 -2.59
N LEU A 34 0.64 7.39 -2.03
CA LEU A 34 -0.70 6.81 -2.01
C LEU A 34 -1.81 7.85 -2.23
N ALA A 35 -2.88 7.43 -2.89
CA ALA A 35 -4.08 8.22 -3.08
C ALA A 35 -5.34 7.40 -2.81
N LEU A 36 -6.29 7.98 -2.06
CA LEU A 36 -7.61 7.39 -1.89
C LEU A 36 -8.44 7.56 -3.17
N THR A 37 -9.21 6.52 -3.49
CA THR A 37 -10.13 6.54 -4.62
C THR A 37 -11.54 6.96 -4.17
N GLN A 38 -12.35 7.45 -5.10
CA GLN A 38 -13.72 7.92 -4.79
C GLN A 38 -14.65 6.80 -4.30
N ASP A 39 -14.37 5.56 -4.70
CA ASP A 39 -15.07 4.35 -4.25
C ASP A 39 -14.56 3.82 -2.90
N GLY A 40 -13.66 4.55 -2.22
CA GLY A 40 -13.18 4.21 -0.88
C GLY A 40 -12.04 3.18 -0.85
N GLY A 41 -11.36 2.94 -1.97
CA GLY A 41 -10.12 2.17 -2.05
C GLY A 41 -8.87 3.05 -1.97
N VAL A 42 -7.72 2.45 -2.27
CA VAL A 42 -6.43 3.16 -2.35
C VAL A 42 -5.60 2.66 -3.53
N ILE A 43 -4.88 3.58 -4.17
CA ILE A 43 -3.84 3.30 -5.16
C ILE A 43 -2.51 3.73 -4.54
N ILE A 44 -1.51 2.85 -4.62
CA ILE A 44 -0.17 3.07 -4.09
C ILE A 44 0.81 3.01 -5.26
N ALA A 45 1.62 4.05 -5.45
CA ALA A 45 2.75 4.04 -6.36
C ALA A 45 3.87 3.19 -5.76
N VAL A 46 4.43 2.27 -6.54
CA VAL A 46 5.49 1.36 -6.08
C VAL A 46 6.71 1.44 -6.99
N ASP A 47 7.90 1.49 -6.38
CA ASP A 47 9.15 1.11 -7.05
C ASP A 47 9.33 -0.39 -6.86
N ASN A 48 9.21 -1.11 -7.97
CA ASN A 48 9.35 -2.56 -8.02
C ASN A 48 10.47 -3.05 -8.94
N SER A 49 11.61 -2.35 -8.93
CA SER A 49 12.64 -2.39 -10.01
C SER A 49 12.16 -1.79 -11.33
N GLN A 50 10.87 -1.42 -11.40
CA GLN A 50 10.22 -0.57 -12.38
C GLN A 50 9.28 0.40 -11.64
N PHE A 51 8.48 1.18 -12.37
CA PHE A 51 7.40 1.98 -11.81
C PHE A 51 6.06 1.28 -12.01
N GLY A 52 5.33 1.03 -10.92
CA GLY A 52 4.04 0.33 -10.94
C GLY A 52 3.02 0.89 -9.95
N PHE A 53 1.85 0.25 -9.92
CA PHE A 53 0.77 0.61 -9.00
C PHE A 53 0.16 -0.62 -8.33
N LEU A 54 0.02 -0.57 -7.01
CA LEU A 54 -0.79 -1.50 -6.22
C LEU A 54 -2.17 -0.87 -5.97
N LYS A 55 -3.24 -1.58 -6.35
CA LYS A 55 -4.62 -1.16 -6.09
C LYS A 55 -5.23 -2.06 -5.04
N LEU A 56 -5.68 -1.48 -3.93
CA LEU A 56 -6.41 -2.20 -2.89
C LEU A 56 -7.92 -1.97 -3.06
N PRO A 57 -8.76 -2.97 -2.71
CA PRO A 57 -10.20 -2.82 -2.74
C PRO A 57 -10.67 -1.76 -1.75
N SER A 58 -11.89 -1.28 -1.97
CA SER A 58 -12.61 -0.43 -1.03
C SER A 58 -12.80 -1.12 0.33
N PHE A 59 -12.64 -0.37 1.42
CA PHE A 59 -12.74 -0.84 2.81
C PHE A 59 -13.85 -0.15 3.60
#